data_AF-A0A812L9X6-F1
#
_entry.id   AF-A0A812L9X6-F1
#
_cell.length_a   1.000
_cell.length_b   1.000
_cell.length_c   1.000
_cell.angle_alpha   90.00
_cell.angle_beta   90.00
_cell.angle_gamma   90.00
#
_symmetry.space_group_name_H-M   'P 1'
#
loop_
_entity.id
_entity.type
_entity.pdbx_description
1 polymer ?
#
loop_
_entity_poly.entity_id
_entity_poly.type
_entity_poly.pdbx_seq_one_letter_code
_entity_poly.pdbx_strand_id
1 'polypeptide(L)'
;MWPKASHPCFWIPGVAFSPFEDPAVEQARLKDKLSTGLVQEIWLQIGSDLAALRTGLEFLKTSAPDVAIYGSVFVPSEQLLRRFRERPWQGVDLTPNNYLESLQNAEAVTKQILQLYSEFGVLPLVESPVESPSVLRNMVSMLQERTGNAQADQNLTC
;
A
#
# COMPACT_ATOMS: atom_id res chain seq x y z
N MET A 1 -6.41 -16.51 -39.53
CA MET A 1 -5.61 -15.29 -39.60
C MET A 1 -6.23 -14.28 -38.64
N TRP A 2 -5.67 -14.11 -37.44
CA TRP A 2 -6.18 -13.14 -36.47
C TRP A 2 -5.72 -11.73 -36.87
N PRO A 3 -6.57 -10.70 -36.77
CA PRO A 3 -6.17 -9.35 -37.14
C PRO A 3 -5.15 -8.83 -36.12
N LYS A 4 -4.05 -8.25 -36.62
CA LYS A 4 -3.09 -7.53 -35.79
C LYS A 4 -3.80 -6.31 -35.21
N ALA A 5 -4.00 -6.29 -33.90
CA ALA A 5 -4.38 -5.07 -33.21
C ALA A 5 -3.25 -4.04 -33.40
N SER A 6 -3.54 -3.00 -34.18
CA SER A 6 -2.80 -1.74 -34.14
C SER A 6 -3.09 -1.08 -32.81
N HIS A 7 -2.08 -0.41 -32.22
CA HIS A 7 -1.97 0.06 -30.83
C HIS A 7 -1.46 -1.04 -29.88
N PRO A 8 -0.17 -1.02 -29.44
CA PRO A 8 0.21 -1.79 -28.28
C PRO A 8 -0.53 -1.15 -27.10
N CYS A 9 -1.64 -1.77 -26.68
CA CYS A 9 -2.09 -1.64 -25.31
C CYS A 9 -0.95 -2.21 -24.47
N PHE A 10 -0.01 -1.35 -24.08
CA PHE A 10 1.15 -1.72 -23.29
C PHE A 10 0.60 -2.04 -21.90
N TRP A 11 0.11 -3.26 -21.73
CA TRP A 11 -0.25 -3.79 -20.43
C TRP A 11 0.98 -3.62 -19.55
N ILE A 12 0.89 -2.76 -18.55
CA ILE A 12 1.88 -2.62 -17.49
C ILE A 12 1.54 -3.72 -16.48
N PRO A 13 2.29 -4.83 -16.39
CA PRO A 13 1.98 -5.87 -15.44
C PRO A 13 2.50 -5.43 -14.06
N GLY A 14 1.57 -4.99 -13.23
CA GLY A 14 1.78 -4.90 -11.78
C GLY A 14 1.71 -6.30 -11.16
N VAL A 15 2.55 -6.56 -10.16
CA VAL A 15 2.54 -7.84 -9.42
C VAL A 15 2.41 -7.60 -7.93
N ALA A 16 1.69 -8.48 -7.24
CA ALA A 16 1.64 -8.49 -5.79
C ALA A 16 2.93 -9.12 -5.20
N PHE A 17 3.36 -8.58 -4.06
CA PHE A 17 4.40 -9.14 -3.21
C PHE A 17 3.96 -9.10 -1.74
N SER A 18 4.12 -10.20 -1.02
CA SER A 18 3.81 -10.25 0.43
C SER A 18 5.09 -10.31 1.28
N PRO A 19 5.43 -9.24 2.03
CA PRO A 19 6.53 -9.30 2.99
C PRO A 19 6.27 -10.25 4.17
N PHE A 20 5.02 -10.68 4.35
CA PHE A 20 4.54 -11.38 5.55
C PHE A 20 4.36 -12.89 5.36
N GLU A 21 4.54 -13.39 4.13
CA GLU A 21 4.56 -14.81 3.84
C GLU A 21 5.96 -15.41 4.00
N ASP A 22 6.10 -16.72 3.77
CA ASP A 22 7.40 -17.39 3.78
C ASP A 22 8.38 -16.69 2.82
N PRO A 23 9.47 -16.09 3.33
CA PRO A 23 10.36 -15.28 2.50
C PRO A 23 11.01 -16.07 1.37
N ALA A 24 11.33 -17.35 1.58
CA ALA A 24 12.00 -18.16 0.55
C ALA A 24 11.06 -18.43 -0.63
N VAL A 25 9.80 -18.75 -0.34
CA VAL A 25 8.79 -19.01 -1.37
C VAL A 25 8.42 -17.74 -2.11
N GLU A 26 8.13 -16.67 -1.38
CA GLU A 26 7.60 -15.45 -1.99
C GLU A 26 8.67 -14.68 -2.77
N GLN A 27 9.91 -14.62 -2.27
CA GLN A 27 11.02 -14.02 -3.01
C GLN A 27 11.36 -14.79 -4.29
N ALA A 28 11.28 -16.14 -4.27
CA ALA A 28 11.51 -16.95 -5.47
C ALA A 28 10.45 -16.66 -6.54
N ARG A 29 9.17 -16.65 -6.15
CA ARG A 29 8.06 -16.31 -7.06
C ARG A 29 8.21 -14.92 -7.66
N LEU A 30 8.62 -13.93 -6.85
CA LEU A 30 8.83 -12.58 -7.37
C LEU A 30 10.01 -12.53 -8.34
N LYS A 31 11.12 -13.22 -8.06
CA LYS A 31 12.27 -13.30 -9.00
C LYS A 31 11.86 -13.90 -10.35
N ASP A 32 11.04 -14.95 -10.34
CA ASP A 32 10.55 -15.55 -11.58
C ASP A 32 9.72 -14.54 -12.39
N LYS A 33 8.83 -13.79 -11.74
CA LYS A 33 8.04 -12.72 -12.39
C LYS A 33 8.96 -11.62 -12.93
N LEU A 34 9.94 -11.17 -12.15
CA LEU A 34 10.90 -10.11 -12.53
C LEU A 34 11.80 -10.54 -13.69
N SER A 35 12.18 -11.81 -13.78
CA SER A 35 13.05 -12.33 -14.86
C SER A 35 12.45 -12.19 -16.27
N THR A 36 11.13 -11.94 -16.36
CA THR A 36 10.47 -11.64 -17.63
C THR A 36 10.86 -10.27 -18.20
N GLY A 37 11.36 -9.35 -17.35
CA GLY A 37 11.66 -7.97 -17.72
C GLY A 37 10.43 -7.11 -18.01
N LEU A 38 9.22 -7.63 -17.73
CA LEU A 38 7.96 -6.93 -18.04
C LEU A 38 7.37 -6.20 -16.84
N VAL A 39 7.71 -6.62 -15.61
CA VAL A 39 7.15 -6.06 -14.37
C VAL A 39 7.59 -4.62 -14.20
N GLN A 40 6.63 -3.72 -14.03
CA GLN A 40 6.86 -2.28 -13.87
C GLN A 40 6.43 -1.76 -12.50
N GLU A 41 5.55 -2.50 -11.81
CA GLU A 41 5.02 -2.11 -10.51
C GLU A 41 4.92 -3.31 -9.58
N ILE A 42 5.23 -3.10 -8.30
CA ILE A 42 5.06 -4.06 -7.22
C ILE A 42 4.10 -3.48 -6.19
N TRP A 43 3.09 -4.25 -5.84
CA TRP A 43 2.05 -3.89 -4.90
C TRP A 43 2.22 -4.72 -3.63
N LEU A 44 2.54 -4.05 -2.52
CA LEU A 44 2.75 -4.71 -1.23
C LEU A 44 1.43 -5.14 -0.63
N GLN A 45 1.38 -6.38 -0.14
CA GLN A 45 0.32 -6.83 0.75
C GLN A 45 0.31 -5.97 2.02
N ILE A 46 -0.87 -5.80 2.63
CA ILE A 46 -1.02 -5.06 3.89
C ILE A 46 -0.70 -5.99 5.06
N GLY A 47 0.02 -5.46 6.05
CA GLY A 47 0.30 -6.13 7.31
C GLY A 47 0.97 -5.19 8.31
N SER A 48 1.14 -5.66 9.53
CA SER A 48 1.66 -4.87 10.66
C SER A 48 3.02 -5.31 11.17
N ASP A 49 3.61 -6.38 10.64
CA ASP A 49 4.94 -6.83 11.04
C ASP A 49 6.04 -5.93 10.44
N LEU A 50 6.52 -4.98 11.26
CA LEU A 50 7.55 -4.03 10.88
C LEU A 50 8.89 -4.69 10.50
N ALA A 51 9.25 -5.81 11.14
CA ALA A 51 10.50 -6.50 10.87
C ALA A 51 10.42 -7.21 9.51
N ALA A 52 9.34 -7.97 9.29
CA ALA A 52 9.10 -8.64 8.03
C ALA A 52 8.99 -7.63 6.86
N LEU A 53 8.29 -6.51 7.08
CA LEU A 53 8.20 -5.44 6.10
C LEU A 53 9.58 -4.87 5.72
N ARG A 54 10.41 -4.53 6.72
CA ARG A 54 11.77 -4.04 6.45
C ARG A 54 12.59 -5.04 5.64
N THR A 55 12.61 -6.31 6.05
CA THR A 55 13.33 -7.36 5.33
C THR A 55 12.83 -7.52 3.89
N GLY A 56 11.50 -7.46 3.68
CA GLY A 56 10.91 -7.47 2.35
C GLY A 56 11.35 -6.28 1.49
N LEU A 57 11.37 -5.08 2.06
CA LEU A 57 11.79 -3.85 1.35
C LEU A 57 13.29 -3.86 1.01
N GLU A 58 14.15 -4.37 1.90
CA GLU A 58 15.58 -4.55 1.64
C GLU A 58 15.83 -5.52 0.46
N PHE A 59 15.04 -6.61 0.42
CA PHE A 59 15.05 -7.54 -0.69
C PHE A 59 14.63 -6.87 -2.02
N LEU A 60 13.55 -6.09 -2.01
CA LEU A 60 13.04 -5.40 -3.20
C LEU A 60 14.04 -4.37 -3.73
N LYS A 61 14.67 -3.61 -2.85
CA LYS A 61 15.71 -2.63 -3.22
C LYS A 61 16.87 -3.26 -3.99
N THR A 62 17.18 -4.53 -3.69
CA THR A 62 18.25 -5.28 -4.36
C THR A 62 17.77 -5.96 -5.65
N SER A 63 16.55 -6.52 -5.62
CA SER A 63 16.05 -7.39 -6.70
C SER A 63 15.27 -6.66 -7.78
N ALA A 64 14.75 -5.48 -7.47
CA ALA A 64 13.88 -4.68 -8.34
C ALA A 64 14.15 -3.17 -8.18
N PRO A 65 15.41 -2.69 -8.32
CA PRO A 65 15.78 -1.32 -7.99
C PRO A 65 15.07 -0.25 -8.84
N ASP A 66 14.63 -0.60 -10.05
CA ASP A 66 14.00 0.33 -11.00
C ASP A 66 12.47 0.14 -11.12
N VAL A 67 11.88 -0.72 -10.29
CA VAL A 67 10.44 -1.05 -10.34
C VAL A 67 9.72 -0.19 -9.30
N ALA A 68 8.60 0.43 -9.70
CA ALA A 68 7.81 1.25 -8.78
C ALA A 68 7.17 0.37 -7.69
N ILE A 69 7.24 0.80 -6.43
CA ILE A 69 6.67 0.05 -5.31
C ILE A 69 5.53 0.85 -4.68
N TYR A 70 4.38 0.21 -4.53
CA TYR A 70 3.18 0.77 -3.92
C TYR A 70 2.87 0.00 -2.64
N GLY A 71 2.56 0.72 -1.56
CA GLY A 71 2.26 0.13 -0.27
C GLY A 71 0.99 0.70 0.31
N SER A 72 -0.01 -0.14 0.55
CA SER A 72 -1.27 0.29 1.14
C SER A 72 -1.16 0.44 2.67
N VAL A 73 -1.84 1.44 3.21
CA VAL A 73 -2.03 1.67 4.65
C VAL A 73 -3.49 1.98 4.94
N PHE A 74 -3.98 1.55 6.10
CA PHE A 74 -5.26 2.03 6.60
C PHE A 74 -5.10 3.33 7.38
N VAL A 75 -6.14 4.16 7.36
CA VAL A 75 -6.32 5.20 8.38
C VAL A 75 -6.85 4.53 9.64
N PRO A 76 -6.09 4.49 10.75
CA PRO A 76 -6.56 3.87 11.99
C PRO A 76 -7.86 4.51 12.49
N SER A 77 -8.80 3.69 12.93
CA SER A 77 -10.02 4.13 13.59
C SER A 77 -10.57 3.01 14.47
N GLU A 78 -11.32 3.36 15.52
CA GLU A 78 -11.95 2.37 16.40
C GLU A 78 -12.84 1.38 15.63
N GLN A 79 -13.51 1.86 14.58
CA GLN A 79 -14.34 1.03 13.71
C GLN A 79 -13.49 0.02 12.91
N LEU A 80 -12.37 0.47 12.33
CA LEU A 80 -11.45 -0.41 11.61
C LEU A 80 -10.88 -1.48 12.55
N LEU A 81 -10.39 -1.08 13.72
CA LEU A 81 -9.81 -1.99 14.70
C LEU A 81 -10.81 -3.05 15.13
N ARG A 82 -12.03 -2.63 15.50
CA ARG A 82 -13.11 -3.57 15.87
C ARG A 82 -13.42 -4.55 14.75
N ARG A 83 -13.54 -4.05 13.51
CA ARG A 83 -13.80 -4.90 12.34
C ARG A 83 -12.71 -5.95 12.15
N PHE A 84 -11.44 -5.57 12.19
CA PHE A 84 -10.35 -6.52 11.98
C PHE A 84 -10.18 -7.51 13.13
N ARG A 85 -10.57 -7.16 14.36
CA ARG A 85 -10.66 -8.14 15.48
C ARG A 85 -11.77 -9.17 15.26
N GLU A 86 -12.93 -8.74 14.76
CA GLU A 86 -14.09 -9.62 14.58
C GLU A 86 -14.00 -10.45 13.29
N ARG A 87 -13.53 -9.83 12.19
CA ARG A 87 -13.51 -10.39 10.83
C ARG A 87 -12.30 -9.84 10.05
N PRO A 88 -11.11 -10.40 10.29
CA PRO A 88 -9.92 -10.02 9.53
C PRO A 88 -10.12 -10.31 8.04
N TRP A 89 -9.54 -9.49 7.18
CA TRP A 89 -9.51 -9.76 5.75
C TRP A 89 -8.58 -10.93 5.47
N GLN A 90 -8.97 -11.80 4.54
CA GLN A 90 -8.14 -12.94 4.15
C GLN A 90 -6.79 -12.44 3.63
N GLY A 91 -5.71 -12.94 4.22
CA GLY A 91 -4.33 -12.56 3.87
C GLY A 91 -3.81 -11.30 4.57
N VAL A 92 -4.61 -10.55 5.34
CA VAL A 92 -4.11 -9.37 6.07
C VAL A 92 -3.94 -9.70 7.54
N ASP A 93 -2.70 -9.63 8.03
CA ASP A 93 -2.38 -9.82 9.45
C ASP A 93 -1.97 -8.51 10.15
N LEU A 94 -2.87 -8.03 11.00
CA LEU A 94 -2.69 -6.85 11.86
C LEU A 94 -2.44 -7.23 13.32
N THR A 95 -2.14 -8.49 13.63
CA THR A 95 -1.85 -8.92 15.00
C THR A 95 -0.46 -8.48 15.48
N PRO A 96 0.60 -8.59 14.66
CA PRO A 96 1.94 -8.16 15.05
C PRO A 96 2.03 -6.69 15.52
N ASN A 97 3.05 -6.41 16.34
CA ASN A 97 3.32 -5.08 16.89
C ASN A 97 2.12 -4.44 17.60
N ASN A 98 1.20 -5.26 18.10
CA ASN A 98 0.04 -4.86 18.90
C ASN A 98 -0.89 -3.86 18.17
N TYR A 99 -0.93 -3.91 16.83
CA TYR A 99 -1.68 -2.94 16.02
C TYR A 99 -3.16 -2.92 16.40
N LEU A 100 -3.77 -4.09 16.62
CA LEU A 100 -5.17 -4.20 16.98
C LEU A 100 -5.45 -3.97 18.47
N GLU A 101 -4.50 -3.61 19.33
CA GLU A 101 -4.78 -3.43 20.77
C GLU A 101 -5.47 -2.10 21.08
N SER A 102 -5.05 -1.00 20.46
CA SER A 102 -5.59 0.34 20.69
C SER A 102 -5.43 1.23 19.46
N LEU A 103 -6.26 2.29 19.36
CA LEU A 103 -6.10 3.29 18.30
C LEU A 103 -4.70 3.93 18.32
N GLN A 104 -4.17 4.20 19.51
CA GLN A 104 -2.83 4.76 19.68
C GLN A 104 -1.74 3.82 19.14
N ASN A 105 -1.85 2.51 19.39
CA ASN A 105 -0.90 1.53 18.86
C ASN A 105 -1.00 1.44 17.33
N ALA A 106 -2.22 1.37 16.79
CA ALA A 106 -2.43 1.37 15.34
C ALA A 106 -1.83 2.61 14.66
N GLU A 107 -2.03 3.80 15.24
CA GLU A 107 -1.40 5.04 14.77
C GLU A 107 0.12 4.99 14.83
N ALA A 108 0.69 4.48 15.93
CA ALA A 108 2.14 4.36 16.10
C ALA A 108 2.75 3.38 15.09
N VAL A 109 2.12 2.24 14.82
CA VAL A 109 2.59 1.27 13.83
C VAL A 109 2.40 1.80 12.41
N THR A 110 1.25 2.40 12.08
CA THR A 110 1.05 3.04 10.76
C THR A 110 2.12 4.10 10.48
N LYS A 111 2.50 4.92 11.47
CA LYS A 111 3.60 5.89 11.33
C LYS A 111 4.93 5.22 11.02
N GLN A 112 5.25 4.10 11.68
CA GLN A 112 6.48 3.34 11.42
C GLN A 112 6.48 2.68 10.03
N ILE A 113 5.33 2.18 9.56
CA ILE A 113 5.17 1.70 8.19
C ILE A 113 5.44 2.83 7.19
N LEU A 114 4.86 4.02 7.40
CA LEU A 114 5.07 5.17 6.53
C LEU A 114 6.53 5.66 6.54
N GLN A 115 7.21 5.55 7.68
CA GLN A 115 8.65 5.83 7.77
C GLN A 115 9.47 4.84 6.94
N LEU A 116 9.16 3.54 7.01
CA LEU A 116 9.78 2.51 6.16
C LEU A 116 9.48 2.79 4.68
N TYR A 117 8.24 3.13 4.33
CA TYR A 117 7.88 3.46 2.95
C TYR A 117 8.69 4.66 2.44
N SER A 118 8.83 5.71 3.24
CA SER A 118 9.66 6.87 2.90
C SER A 118 11.14 6.51 2.75
N GLU A 119 11.68 5.65 3.63
CA GLU A 119 13.09 5.21 3.59
C GLU A 119 13.42 4.41 2.32
N PHE A 120 12.47 3.61 1.84
CA PHE A 120 12.65 2.70 0.70
C PHE A 120 12.03 3.21 -0.61
N GLY A 121 11.46 4.41 -0.64
CA GLY A 121 10.88 5.00 -1.86
C GLY A 121 9.56 4.35 -2.29
N VAL A 122 8.81 3.79 -1.35
CA VAL A 122 7.48 3.22 -1.60
C VAL A 122 6.45 4.34 -1.66
N LEU A 123 5.56 4.30 -2.66
CA LEU A 123 4.42 5.21 -2.72
C LEU A 123 3.29 4.70 -1.81
N PRO A 124 2.94 5.44 -0.72
CA PRO A 124 1.85 5.04 0.15
C PRO A 124 0.49 5.23 -0.54
N LEU A 125 -0.38 4.24 -0.40
CA LEU A 125 -1.78 4.31 -0.80
C LEU A 125 -2.65 4.24 0.46
N VAL A 126 -3.57 5.18 0.60
CA VAL A 126 -4.49 5.20 1.75
C VAL A 126 -5.74 4.41 1.39
N GLU A 127 -5.93 3.28 2.07
CA GLU A 127 -7.08 2.42 1.91
C GLU A 127 -8.20 2.80 2.86
N SER A 128 -9.41 2.83 2.32
CA SER A 128 -10.63 3.03 3.08
C SER A 128 -11.75 2.18 2.47
N PRO A 129 -12.48 1.39 3.28
CA PRO A 129 -13.61 0.62 2.77
C PRO A 129 -14.73 1.57 2.33
N VAL A 130 -15.12 1.47 1.05
CA VAL A 130 -16.28 2.18 0.50
C VAL A 130 -17.39 1.17 0.24
N GLU A 131 -18.28 1.02 1.21
CA GLU A 131 -19.32 -0.02 1.17
C GLU A 131 -20.68 0.50 0.71
N SER A 132 -20.82 1.82 0.56
CA SER A 132 -22.05 2.44 0.10
C SER A 132 -21.80 3.74 -0.68
N PRO A 133 -22.74 4.14 -1.54
CA PRO A 133 -22.66 5.42 -2.24
C PRO A 133 -22.61 6.64 -1.30
N SER A 134 -23.15 6.56 -0.08
CA SER A 134 -23.06 7.66 0.89
C SER A 134 -21.64 7.80 1.45
N VAL A 135 -20.97 6.70 1.74
CA VAL A 135 -19.56 6.71 2.18
C VAL A 135 -18.67 7.30 1.07
N LEU A 136 -18.89 6.91 -0.19
CA LEU A 136 -18.15 7.48 -1.32
C LEU A 136 -18.33 8.99 -1.45
N ARG A 137 -19.58 9.48 -1.37
CA ARG A 137 -19.86 10.92 -1.44
C ARG A 137 -19.18 11.70 -0.33
N ASN A 138 -19.18 11.16 0.89
CA ASN A 138 -18.50 11.79 2.03
C ASN A 138 -16.98 11.87 1.79
N MET A 139 -16.35 10.80 1.30
CA MET A 139 -14.92 10.81 0.96
C MET A 139 -14.59 11.84 -0.14
N VAL A 140 -15.42 11.92 -1.19
CA VAL A 140 -15.22 12.91 -2.27
C VAL A 140 -15.32 14.34 -1.73
N SER A 141 -16.31 14.64 -0.88
CA SER A 141 -16.44 15.97 -0.23
C SER A 141 -15.19 16.33 0.58
N MET A 142 -14.70 15.40 1.42
CA MET A 142 -13.51 15.61 2.25
C MET A 142 -12.26 15.89 1.44
N LEU A 143 -12.09 15.25 0.28
CA LEU A 143 -10.96 15.49 -0.62
C LEU A 143 -11.06 16.85 -1.32
N GLN A 144 -12.27 17.28 -1.70
CA GLN A 144 -12.51 18.55 -2.37
C GLN A 144 -12.37 19.76 -1.43
N GLU A 145 -12.75 19.63 -0.16
CA GLU A 145 -12.64 20.69 0.85
C GLU A 145 -11.18 21.10 1.14
N ARG A 146 -10.23 20.16 1.06
CA ARG A 146 -8.81 20.45 1.31
C ARG A 146 -8.14 21.17 0.14
N THR A 147 -8.60 20.96 -1.10
CA THR A 147 -8.06 21.65 -2.28
C THR A 147 -8.41 23.14 -2.30
N GLY A 148 -9.48 23.55 -1.61
CA GLY A 148 -9.86 24.96 -1.44
C GLY A 148 -8.99 25.74 -0.45
N ASN A 149 -8.32 25.08 0.50
CA ASN A 149 -7.46 25.73 1.50
C ASN A 149 -5.98 25.81 1.09
N ALA A 150 -5.52 24.99 0.13
CA ALA A 150 -4.14 25.06 -0.37
C ALA A 150 -3.84 26.35 -1.16
N GLN A 151 -4.86 27.12 -1.55
CA GLN A 151 -4.72 28.41 -2.24
C GLN A 151 -4.62 29.62 -1.29
N ALA A 152 -4.81 29.44 0.02
CA ALA A 152 -4.69 30.52 1.01
C ALA A 152 -3.23 30.78 1.45
N ASP A 153 -2.33 29.80 1.29
CA ASP A 153 -0.93 29.90 1.75
C ASP A 153 0.04 30.52 0.72
N GLN A 154 -0.43 30.94 -0.47
CA GLN A 154 0.41 31.62 -1.47
C GLN A 154 0.34 33.16 -1.42
N ASN A 155 -0.41 33.75 -0.50
CA ASN A 155 -0.57 35.22 -0.39
C ASN A 155 0.18 35.87 0.79
N LEU A 156 1.17 35.20 1.38
CA LEU A 156 2.06 35.78 2.38
C LEU A 156 3.53 35.61 1.96
N THR A 157 3.93 36.26 0.87
CA THR A 157 5.33 36.68 0.68
C THR A 157 5.39 37.96 -0.16
N CYS A 158 6.04 38.96 0.44
CA CYS A 158 6.36 40.33 0.00
C CYS A 158 5.22 41.36 0.04
#